data_AF-X6LGN1-F1
#
_entry.id   AF-X6LGN1-F1
#
_cell.length_a   1.000
_cell.length_b   1.000
_cell.length_c   1.000
_cell.angle_alpha   90.00
_cell.angle_beta   90.00
_cell.angle_gamma   90.00
#
_symmetry.space_group_name_H-M   'P 1'
#
loop_
_entity.id
_entity.type
_entity.pdbx_description
1 polymer ?
#
loop_
_entity_poly.entity_id
_entity_poly.type
_entity_poly.pdbx_seq_one_letter_code
_entity_poly.pdbx_strand_id
1 'polypeptide(L)'
;IQHLKDKLQIQEHALNGADELILFNCEFDNYEPPLSSNLDQNILLHNIYKHLPHYPNIQVYWQIKGGFIVPYKRTIGIERSNLPKGISIQDIVIPSSQKTKFNPLLYECDLHKLKIIEDTLHSIKLPSNNGLKLLFHEVIKNDCLCDLITLQYTNNKREEEQRQQIIKQQIHFNGKNADELILDDEILTILNELKILYHDDIHRHMGYPLQLHHICVILFYDQIQFRHYKWPYFDQFLCDAINILHRYEKREETEMELYCGLKRVRLENIEKEIKSGNFISHVSTSDDIQ
;
A
#
# COMPACT_ATOMS: atom_id res chain seq x y z
N ILE A 1 27.44 11.45 -8.05
CA ILE A 1 26.47 10.89 -7.06
C ILE A 1 25.92 11.97 -6.14
N GLN A 2 26.74 12.74 -5.39
CA GLN A 2 26.22 13.77 -4.47
C GLN A 2 25.29 14.78 -5.15
N HIS A 3 25.67 15.31 -6.32
CA HIS A 3 24.80 16.20 -7.09
C HIS A 3 23.41 15.61 -7.44
N LEU A 4 23.32 14.29 -7.64
CA LEU A 4 22.04 13.62 -7.87
C LEU A 4 21.22 13.53 -6.59
N LYS A 5 21.86 13.22 -5.46
CA LYS A 5 21.21 13.24 -4.15
C LYS A 5 20.61 14.61 -3.86
N ASP A 6 21.41 15.66 -4.05
CA ASP A 6 20.98 17.05 -3.79
C ASP A 6 19.79 17.44 -4.69
N LYS A 7 19.85 17.12 -5.99
CA LYS A 7 18.73 17.38 -6.92
C LYS A 7 17.47 16.59 -6.56
N LEU A 8 17.62 15.31 -6.26
CA LEU A 8 16.50 14.45 -5.90
C LEU A 8 15.84 14.95 -4.61
N GLN A 9 16.64 15.37 -3.62
CA GLN A 9 16.16 15.94 -2.38
C GLN A 9 15.44 17.28 -2.58
N ILE A 10 15.94 18.17 -3.46
CA ILE A 10 15.22 19.42 -3.81
C ILE A 10 13.87 19.11 -4.46
N GLN A 11 13.84 18.14 -5.38
CA GLN A 11 12.61 17.75 -6.08
C GLN A 11 11.57 17.17 -5.10
N GLU A 12 12.00 16.26 -4.23
CA GLU A 12 11.13 15.60 -3.25
C GLU A 12 10.66 16.55 -2.15
N HIS A 13 11.50 17.50 -1.77
CA HIS A 13 11.10 18.61 -0.92
C HIS A 13 9.99 19.45 -1.57
N ALA A 14 10.11 19.76 -2.86
CA ALA A 14 9.12 20.56 -3.58
C ALA A 14 7.80 19.82 -3.77
N LEU A 15 7.84 18.51 -4.04
CA LEU A 15 6.65 17.71 -4.31
C LEU A 15 5.93 17.26 -3.02
N ASN A 16 6.70 16.75 -2.06
CA ASN A 16 6.17 16.00 -0.91
C ASN A 16 6.51 16.65 0.44
N GLY A 17 7.26 17.76 0.43
CA GLY A 17 7.77 18.40 1.64
C GLY A 17 8.80 17.54 2.39
N ALA A 18 9.43 16.57 1.73
CA ALA A 18 10.37 15.68 2.37
C ALA A 18 11.77 16.32 2.45
N ASP A 19 12.40 16.26 3.63
CA ASP A 19 13.68 16.95 3.88
C ASP A 19 14.86 16.00 4.00
N GLU A 20 14.66 14.75 4.43
CA GLU A 20 15.76 13.83 4.73
C GLU A 20 15.76 12.64 3.77
N LEU A 21 16.84 12.47 3.03
CA LEU A 21 17.08 11.31 2.16
C LEU A 21 17.62 10.16 3.00
N ILE A 22 16.83 9.11 3.21
CA ILE A 22 17.20 7.94 4.03
C ILE A 22 17.73 6.77 3.20
N LEU A 23 17.27 6.65 1.96
CA LEU A 23 17.67 5.58 1.06
C LEU A 23 18.00 6.19 -0.30
N PHE A 24 19.16 5.88 -0.84
CA PHE A 24 19.53 6.28 -2.19
C PHE A 24 20.24 5.12 -2.87
N ASN A 25 19.64 4.60 -3.92
CA ASN A 25 20.22 3.53 -4.70
C ASN A 25 20.25 3.90 -6.19
N CYS A 26 21.42 3.69 -6.80
CA CYS A 26 21.67 3.87 -8.22
C CYS A 26 21.83 2.49 -8.85
N GLU A 27 20.82 2.03 -9.58
CA GLU A 27 20.89 0.75 -10.29
C GLU A 27 21.58 0.96 -11.63
N PHE A 28 22.92 0.92 -11.63
CA PHE A 28 23.76 1.18 -12.80
C PHE A 28 23.49 0.25 -13.99
N ASP A 29 22.97 -0.95 -13.71
CA ASP A 29 22.60 -1.93 -14.73
C ASP A 29 21.38 -1.50 -15.56
N ASN A 30 20.56 -0.58 -15.05
CA ASN A 30 19.35 -0.06 -15.72
C ASN A 30 19.60 1.29 -16.41
N TYR A 31 20.85 1.67 -16.64
CA TYR A 31 21.19 2.96 -17.27
C TYR A 31 21.22 2.82 -18.77
N GLU A 32 20.74 3.84 -19.47
CA GLU A 32 20.84 3.92 -20.93
C GLU A 32 21.64 5.15 -21.32
N PRO A 33 22.83 5.02 -21.93
CA PRO A 33 23.58 3.78 -22.18
C PRO A 33 24.21 3.20 -20.90
N PRO A 34 24.39 1.87 -20.83
CA PRO A 34 24.79 1.17 -19.61
C PRO A 34 26.18 1.58 -19.13
N LEU A 35 26.33 1.65 -17.81
CA LEU A 35 27.60 1.89 -17.15
C LEU A 35 28.26 0.54 -16.80
N SER A 36 29.58 0.45 -16.98
CA SER A 36 30.32 -0.70 -16.48
C SER A 36 30.25 -0.72 -14.94
N SER A 37 29.86 -1.84 -14.36
CA SER A 37 29.76 -2.03 -12.91
C SER A 37 31.10 -1.93 -12.16
N ASN A 38 32.23 -1.91 -12.89
CA ASN A 38 33.59 -1.79 -12.35
C ASN A 38 34.17 -0.36 -12.43
N LEU A 39 33.33 0.67 -12.53
CA LEU A 39 33.81 2.06 -12.59
C LEU A 39 34.25 2.54 -11.20
N ASP A 40 35.49 3.03 -11.14
CA ASP A 40 35.99 3.77 -9.99
C ASP A 40 35.13 5.02 -9.75
N GLN A 41 34.82 5.35 -8.49
CA GLN A 41 33.81 6.36 -8.11
C GLN A 41 34.15 7.79 -8.60
N ASN A 42 35.38 8.00 -9.10
CA ASN A 42 35.93 9.29 -9.51
C ASN A 42 36.03 9.48 -11.03
N ILE A 43 35.47 8.59 -11.84
CA ILE A 43 35.54 8.74 -13.31
C ILE A 43 34.52 9.79 -13.79
N LEU A 44 35.00 10.78 -14.53
CA LEU A 44 34.15 11.80 -15.16
C LEU A 44 33.22 11.15 -16.21
N LEU A 45 31.95 11.54 -16.22
CA LEU A 45 30.96 11.10 -17.23
C LEU A 45 31.44 11.33 -18.67
N HIS A 46 32.18 12.42 -18.90
CA HIS A 46 32.85 12.67 -20.18
C HIS A 46 33.71 11.49 -20.63
N ASN A 47 34.53 10.93 -19.73
CA ASN A 47 35.44 9.84 -20.07
C ASN A 47 34.70 8.54 -20.38
N ILE A 48 33.51 8.35 -19.81
CA ILE A 48 32.65 7.20 -20.03
C ILE A 48 31.96 7.31 -21.39
N TYR A 49 31.40 8.49 -21.68
CA TYR A 49 30.48 8.65 -22.80
C TYR A 49 31.10 9.26 -24.07
N LYS A 50 32.34 9.76 -24.02
CA LYS A 50 33.02 10.40 -25.18
C LYS A 50 33.14 9.51 -26.42
N HIS A 51 33.05 8.20 -26.26
CA HIS A 51 33.17 7.22 -27.35
C HIS A 51 31.82 6.84 -27.97
N LEU A 52 30.71 7.32 -27.41
CA LEU A 52 29.38 7.02 -27.92
C LEU A 52 29.03 7.90 -29.12
N PRO A 53 28.27 7.37 -30.10
CA PRO A 53 27.73 8.17 -31.19
C PRO A 53 26.96 9.38 -30.65
N HIS A 54 27.11 10.52 -31.32
CA HIS A 54 26.46 11.79 -30.98
C HIS A 54 26.96 12.52 -29.73
N TYR A 55 28.06 12.10 -29.10
CA TYR A 55 28.72 12.89 -28.07
C TYR A 55 29.13 14.29 -28.59
N PRO A 56 28.93 15.39 -27.84
CA PRO A 56 28.43 15.49 -26.47
C PRO A 56 26.89 15.49 -26.32
N ASN A 57 26.16 15.52 -27.43
CA ASN A 57 24.70 15.60 -27.49
C ASN A 57 24.04 14.22 -27.38
N ILE A 58 24.38 13.47 -26.34
CA ILE A 58 23.72 12.20 -26.03
C ILE A 58 22.66 12.41 -24.93
N GLN A 59 21.55 11.70 -25.03
CA GLN A 59 20.62 11.56 -23.92
C GLN A 59 21.05 10.36 -23.08
N VAL A 60 21.01 10.54 -21.76
CA VAL A 60 21.34 9.51 -20.80
C VAL A 60 20.19 9.37 -19.83
N TYR A 61 19.67 8.16 -19.69
CA TYR A 61 18.62 7.81 -18.74
C TYR A 61 19.23 7.08 -17.54
N TRP A 62 18.95 7.59 -16.34
CA TRP A 62 19.38 7.00 -15.08
C TRP A 62 18.16 6.67 -14.22
N GLN A 63 18.03 5.41 -13.84
CA GLN A 63 17.05 4.99 -12.85
C GLN A 63 17.64 5.16 -11.44
N ILE A 64 17.00 6.01 -10.64
CA ILE A 64 17.41 6.31 -9.27
C ILE A 64 16.26 5.95 -8.35
N LYS A 65 16.54 5.17 -7.30
CA LYS A 65 15.60 4.88 -6.22
C LYS A 65 15.96 5.75 -5.03
N GLY A 66 14.98 6.48 -4.50
CA GLY A 66 15.14 7.35 -3.35
C GLY A 66 14.03 7.13 -2.33
N GLY A 67 14.38 6.98 -1.06
CA GLY A 67 13.45 6.97 0.06
C GLY A 67 13.64 8.24 0.88
N PHE A 68 12.54 8.92 1.19
CA PHE A 68 12.56 10.23 1.84
C PHE A 68 11.71 10.25 3.09
N ILE A 69 12.14 11.07 4.04
CA ILE A 69 11.42 11.36 5.28
C ILE A 69 10.97 12.82 5.27
N VAL A 70 9.73 13.00 5.73
CA VAL A 70 9.15 14.30 6.01
C VAL A 70 9.33 14.55 7.51
N PRO A 71 9.98 15.66 7.91
CA PRO A 71 10.20 15.92 9.32
C PRO A 71 8.93 16.37 10.03
N TYR A 72 8.83 16.02 11.31
CA TYR A 72 7.70 16.36 12.19
C TYR A 72 7.37 17.85 12.15
N LYS A 73 8.33 18.76 12.12
CA LYS A 73 8.09 20.23 12.03
C LYS A 73 7.17 20.70 10.88
N ARG A 74 6.85 19.83 9.91
CA ARG A 74 5.94 20.09 8.78
C ARG A 74 4.52 19.58 9.02
N THR A 75 4.25 18.95 10.16
CA THR A 75 2.89 18.63 10.57
C THR A 75 2.18 19.89 11.03
N ILE A 76 0.87 19.90 10.88
CA ILE A 76 0.03 21.01 11.31
C ILE A 76 -0.55 20.64 12.68
N GLY A 77 -0.24 21.44 13.69
CA GLY A 77 -0.90 21.35 14.98
C GLY A 77 -2.40 21.58 14.82
N ILE A 78 -3.22 20.62 15.26
CA ILE A 78 -4.67 20.79 15.29
C ILE A 78 -5.06 21.24 16.70
N GLU A 79 -5.60 22.45 16.84
CA GLU A 79 -6.47 22.73 17.98
C GLU A 79 -7.78 21.97 17.74
N ARG A 80 -8.02 20.90 18.50
CA ARG A 80 -9.30 20.17 18.44
C ARG A 80 -10.43 21.12 18.83
N SER A 81 -11.09 21.70 17.84
CA SER A 81 -12.46 22.18 18.03
C SER A 81 -13.30 20.94 18.31
N ASN A 82 -14.12 20.99 19.36
CA ASN A 82 -15.00 19.89 19.75
C ASN A 82 -15.96 19.59 18.58
N LEU A 83 -15.56 18.69 17.67
CA LEU A 83 -16.40 18.25 16.57
C LEU A 83 -17.59 17.48 17.18
N PRO A 84 -18.82 17.72 16.69
CA PRO A 84 -19.95 16.91 17.07
C PRO A 84 -19.67 15.46 16.68
N LYS A 85 -19.87 14.53 17.62
CA LYS A 85 -19.71 13.09 17.42
C LYS A 85 -20.38 12.69 16.11
N GLY A 86 -19.59 12.04 15.24
CA GLY A 86 -20.00 11.68 13.89
C GLY A 86 -21.31 10.91 13.85
N ILE A 87 -22.00 11.06 12.73
CA ILE A 87 -23.26 10.37 12.38
C ILE A 87 -23.09 8.87 12.65
N SER A 88 -24.02 8.28 13.41
CA SER A 88 -24.02 6.84 13.67
C SER A 88 -24.16 6.10 12.34
N ILE A 89 -23.05 5.55 11.84
CA ILE A 89 -23.10 4.49 10.84
C ILE A 89 -23.79 3.32 11.55
N GLN A 90 -25.06 3.09 11.23
CA GLN A 90 -25.84 2.03 11.85
C GLN A 90 -25.15 0.69 11.63
N ASP A 91 -24.70 0.10 12.73
CA ASP A 91 -24.53 -1.33 13.02
C ASP A 91 -24.23 -2.24 11.81
N ILE A 92 -23.07 -2.04 11.19
CA ILE A 92 -22.33 -3.22 10.72
C ILE A 92 -21.77 -3.86 11.99
N VAL A 93 -22.49 -4.85 12.52
CA VAL A 93 -21.99 -5.69 13.61
C VAL A 93 -20.79 -6.47 13.06
N ILE A 94 -19.58 -5.91 13.21
CA ILE A 94 -18.32 -6.56 12.87
C ILE A 94 -17.98 -7.54 13.99
N PRO A 95 -17.99 -8.87 13.77
CA PRO A 95 -17.57 -9.81 14.78
C PRO A 95 -16.04 -9.96 14.74
N SER A 96 -15.30 -9.00 15.30
CA SER A 96 -13.84 -9.11 15.43
C SER A 96 -13.44 -9.23 16.90
N SER A 97 -13.66 -10.41 17.49
CA SER A 97 -13.18 -10.74 18.85
C SER A 97 -11.72 -11.24 18.88
N GLN A 98 -11.00 -11.16 17.76
CA GLN A 98 -9.64 -11.65 17.65
C GLN A 98 -8.66 -10.49 17.47
N LYS A 99 -8.14 -9.96 18.58
CA LYS A 99 -7.02 -8.99 18.59
C LYS A 99 -5.89 -9.50 17.71
N THR A 100 -5.71 -8.90 16.54
CA THR A 100 -4.59 -9.20 15.65
C THR A 100 -3.29 -8.75 16.32
N LYS A 101 -2.25 -9.58 16.24
CA LYS A 101 -0.92 -9.23 16.75
C LYS A 101 -0.16 -8.46 15.68
N PHE A 102 -0.58 -7.23 15.41
CA PHE A 102 0.20 -6.33 14.57
C PHE A 102 1.32 -5.69 15.41
N ASN A 103 2.56 -5.78 14.93
CA ASN A 103 3.69 -5.06 15.50
C ASN A 103 4.03 -3.90 14.55
N PRO A 104 3.72 -2.64 14.90
CA PRO A 104 4.01 -1.46 14.12
C PRO A 104 5.49 -1.05 14.17
N LEU A 105 6.29 -1.70 15.03
CA LEU A 105 7.71 -1.45 15.14
C LEU A 105 8.46 -2.54 14.36
N LEU A 106 9.04 -2.13 13.24
CA LEU A 106 9.94 -2.95 12.45
C LEU A 106 11.33 -2.95 13.07
N TYR A 107 11.89 -4.14 13.25
CA TYR A 107 13.28 -4.31 13.62
C TYR A 107 14.18 -4.31 12.38
N GLU A 108 15.47 -4.04 12.57
CA GLU A 108 16.48 -4.20 11.51
C GLU A 108 16.42 -5.62 10.90
N CYS A 109 16.10 -6.64 11.71
CA CYS A 109 15.91 -8.01 11.23
C CYS A 109 14.63 -8.24 10.41
N ASP A 110 13.64 -7.34 10.49
CA ASP A 110 12.42 -7.37 9.68
C ASP A 110 12.58 -6.63 8.35
N LEU A 111 13.62 -5.79 8.18
CA LEU A 111 13.94 -5.15 6.89
C LEU A 111 14.15 -6.18 5.78
N HIS A 112 14.76 -7.32 6.09
CA HIS A 112 14.88 -8.42 5.13
C HIS A 112 13.53 -9.01 4.72
N LYS A 113 12.55 -9.09 5.64
CA LYS A 113 11.20 -9.56 5.32
C LYS A 113 10.46 -8.56 4.45
N LEU A 114 10.58 -7.27 4.74
CA LEU A 114 10.01 -6.20 3.92
C LEU A 114 10.62 -6.20 2.53
N LYS A 115 11.95 -6.37 2.43
CA LYS A 115 12.61 -6.47 1.13
C LYS A 115 12.10 -7.67 0.34
N ILE A 116 11.89 -8.82 0.98
CA ILE A 116 11.27 -9.98 0.32
C ILE A 116 9.84 -9.66 -0.14
N ILE A 117 9.03 -8.99 0.69
CA ILE A 117 7.67 -8.57 0.32
C ILE A 117 7.72 -7.59 -0.85
N GLU A 118 8.56 -6.57 -0.77
CA GLU A 118 8.79 -5.57 -1.80
C GLU A 118 9.23 -6.21 -3.11
N ASP A 119 10.28 -7.04 -3.08
CA ASP A 119 10.78 -7.77 -4.26
C ASP A 119 9.69 -8.67 -4.84
N THR A 120 8.89 -9.31 -3.98
CA THR A 120 7.74 -10.13 -4.41
C THR A 120 6.70 -9.27 -5.10
N LEU A 121 6.28 -8.14 -4.50
CA LEU A 121 5.30 -7.21 -5.06
C LEU A 121 5.76 -6.65 -6.41
N HIS A 122 7.03 -6.25 -6.51
CA HIS A 122 7.61 -5.72 -7.76
C HIS A 122 7.71 -6.79 -8.86
N SER A 123 7.77 -8.07 -8.49
CA SER A 123 7.80 -9.18 -9.46
C SER A 123 6.42 -9.55 -10.01
N ILE A 124 5.33 -9.06 -9.41
CA ILE A 124 3.97 -9.34 -9.86
C ILE A 124 3.72 -8.58 -11.17
N LYS A 125 3.72 -9.32 -12.27
CA LYS A 125 3.16 -8.81 -13.53
C LYS A 125 1.66 -8.92 -13.45
N LEU A 126 0.95 -7.79 -13.50
CA LEU A 126 -0.51 -7.81 -13.60
C LEU A 126 -0.90 -8.55 -14.89
N PRO A 127 -1.58 -9.71 -14.80
CA PRO A 127 -1.93 -10.48 -15.99
C PRO A 127 -3.13 -9.87 -16.74
N SER A 128 -3.83 -8.92 -16.11
CA SER A 128 -5.00 -8.23 -16.63
C SER A 128 -4.87 -6.72 -16.40
N ASN A 129 -5.46 -5.93 -17.30
CA ASN A 129 -5.58 -4.49 -17.15
C ASN A 129 -6.70 -4.08 -16.18
N ASN A 130 -7.52 -5.01 -15.69
CA ASN A 130 -8.62 -4.71 -14.77
C ASN A 130 -8.27 -5.11 -13.33
N GLY A 131 -7.79 -4.14 -12.54
CA GLY A 131 -7.40 -4.35 -11.15
C GLY A 131 -8.54 -4.88 -10.26
N LEU A 132 -9.79 -4.49 -10.52
CA LEU A 132 -10.93 -4.94 -9.73
C LEU A 132 -11.25 -6.43 -9.97
N LYS A 133 -11.12 -6.90 -11.22
CA LYS A 133 -11.26 -8.34 -11.54
C LYS A 133 -10.17 -9.17 -10.85
N LEU A 134 -8.93 -8.69 -10.86
CA LEU A 134 -7.82 -9.38 -10.19
C LEU A 134 -8.05 -9.48 -8.68
N LEU A 135 -8.47 -8.38 -8.07
CA LEU A 135 -8.77 -8.32 -6.65
C LEU A 135 -9.89 -9.30 -6.28
N PHE A 136 -11.03 -9.25 -6.97
CA PHE A 136 -12.16 -10.14 -6.68
C PHE A 136 -11.83 -11.60 -6.97
N HIS A 137 -11.08 -11.87 -8.04
CA HIS A 137 -10.60 -13.22 -8.34
C HIS A 137 -9.77 -13.78 -7.18
N GLU A 138 -8.86 -12.97 -6.62
CA GLU A 138 -8.05 -13.35 -5.47
C GLU A 138 -8.88 -13.59 -4.21
N VAL A 139 -9.84 -12.70 -3.91
CA VAL A 139 -10.79 -12.86 -2.79
C VAL A 139 -11.59 -14.16 -2.90
N ILE A 140 -12.13 -14.45 -4.08
CA ILE A 140 -12.93 -15.66 -4.31
C ILE A 140 -12.06 -16.92 -4.25
N LYS A 141 -10.82 -16.85 -4.75
CA LYS A 141 -9.86 -17.95 -4.71
C LYS A 141 -9.42 -18.31 -3.29
N ASN A 142 -9.42 -17.34 -2.38
CA ASN A 142 -9.09 -17.51 -0.97
C ASN A 142 -10.30 -17.83 -0.08
N ASP A 143 -11.43 -18.23 -0.69
CA ASP A 143 -12.69 -18.62 -0.03
C ASP A 143 -13.39 -17.48 0.75
N CYS A 144 -13.14 -16.23 0.35
CA CYS A 144 -13.77 -15.02 0.90
C CYS A 144 -14.93 -14.50 0.01
N LEU A 145 -15.59 -15.38 -0.76
CA LEU A 145 -16.71 -14.98 -1.63
C LEU A 145 -17.87 -14.40 -0.80
N CYS A 146 -18.06 -14.84 0.43
CA CYS A 146 -19.11 -14.34 1.32
C CYS A 146 -18.93 -12.86 1.66
N ASP A 147 -17.70 -12.33 1.62
CA ASP A 147 -17.44 -10.92 1.91
C ASP A 147 -17.81 -10.00 0.73
N LEU A 148 -17.96 -10.58 -0.48
CA LEU A 148 -18.36 -9.85 -1.69
C LEU A 148 -19.89 -9.77 -1.88
N ILE A 149 -20.65 -10.51 -1.08
CA ILE A 149 -22.09 -10.74 -1.28
C ILE A 149 -22.83 -10.60 0.04
N THR A 150 -23.99 -9.96 0.01
CA THR A 150 -24.89 -9.91 1.17
C THR A 150 -25.56 -11.27 1.37
N LEU A 151 -24.84 -12.24 1.94
CA LEU A 151 -25.39 -13.55 2.26
C LEU A 151 -26.20 -13.50 3.56
N GLN A 152 -27.45 -13.95 3.49
CA GLN A 152 -28.16 -14.37 4.70
C GLN A 152 -27.52 -15.68 5.18
N TYR A 153 -26.89 -15.64 6.36
CA TYR A 153 -26.32 -16.81 7.01
C TYR A 153 -27.37 -17.92 7.08
N THR A 154 -27.08 -19.06 6.48
CA THR A 154 -27.87 -20.28 6.62
C THR A 154 -27.16 -21.21 7.59
N ASN A 155 -27.88 -21.80 8.53
CA ASN A 155 -27.29 -22.68 9.55
C ASN A 155 -26.71 -24.00 8.98
N ASN A 156 -26.86 -24.25 7.68
CA ASN A 156 -26.45 -25.48 7.02
C ASN A 156 -25.26 -25.26 6.08
N LYS A 157 -24.08 -25.71 6.50
CA LYS A 157 -22.83 -25.60 5.75
C LYS A 157 -22.91 -26.18 4.32
N ARG A 158 -23.68 -27.26 4.10
CA ARG A 158 -23.81 -27.86 2.76
C ARG A 158 -24.58 -26.97 1.80
N GLU A 159 -25.59 -26.26 2.29
CA GLU A 159 -26.38 -25.33 1.46
C GLU A 159 -25.55 -24.10 1.10
N GLU A 160 -24.71 -23.63 2.02
CA GLU A 160 -23.77 -22.53 1.77
C GLU A 160 -22.75 -22.90 0.67
N GLU A 161 -22.11 -24.07 0.77
CA GLU A 161 -21.17 -24.56 -0.24
C GLU A 161 -21.82 -24.69 -1.63
N GLN A 162 -23.06 -25.21 -1.70
CA GLN A 162 -23.81 -25.31 -2.96
C GLN A 162 -24.14 -23.93 -3.54
N ARG A 163 -24.55 -22.97 -2.71
CA ARG A 163 -24.82 -21.59 -3.15
C ARG A 163 -23.55 -20.92 -3.67
N GLN A 164 -22.43 -21.05 -2.97
CA GLN A 164 -21.15 -20.51 -3.43
C GLN A 164 -20.75 -21.09 -4.79
N GLN A 165 -21.01 -22.38 -5.04
CA GLN A 165 -20.75 -23.00 -6.35
C GLN A 165 -21.65 -22.43 -7.45
N ILE A 166 -22.95 -22.24 -7.17
CA ILE A 166 -23.90 -21.63 -8.12
C ILE A 166 -23.44 -20.21 -8.47
N ILE A 167 -23.08 -19.41 -7.46
CA ILE A 167 -22.59 -18.03 -7.65
C ILE A 167 -21.28 -18.03 -8.46
N LYS A 168 -20.30 -18.90 -8.12
CA LYS A 168 -19.06 -19.04 -8.89
C LYS A 168 -19.33 -19.37 -10.36
N GLN A 169 -20.36 -20.17 -10.66
CA GLN A 169 -20.77 -20.44 -12.05
C GLN A 169 -21.39 -19.21 -12.72
N GLN A 170 -22.28 -18.49 -12.03
CA GLN A 170 -22.94 -17.28 -12.57
C GLN A 170 -21.95 -16.18 -12.91
N ILE A 171 -20.92 -15.98 -12.09
CA ILE A 171 -19.87 -14.97 -12.34
C ILE A 171 -18.74 -15.49 -13.25
N HIS A 172 -18.88 -16.68 -13.81
CA HIS A 172 -17.86 -17.33 -14.66
C HIS A 172 -16.48 -17.40 -14.00
N PHE A 173 -16.42 -17.77 -12.72
CA PHE A 173 -15.15 -17.87 -12.00
C PHE A 173 -14.27 -18.99 -12.56
N ASN A 174 -13.14 -18.62 -13.15
CA ASN A 174 -12.09 -19.53 -13.58
C ASN A 174 -10.86 -19.35 -12.70
N GLY A 175 -10.50 -20.33 -11.87
CA GLY A 175 -9.38 -20.22 -10.93
C GLY A 175 -8.00 -19.93 -11.53
N LYS A 176 -7.84 -20.02 -12.87
CA LYS A 176 -6.59 -19.70 -13.58
C LYS A 176 -6.62 -18.34 -14.29
N ASN A 177 -7.78 -17.80 -14.60
CA ASN A 177 -7.92 -16.59 -15.42
C ASN A 177 -8.90 -15.60 -14.79
N ALA A 178 -8.38 -14.45 -14.37
CA ALA A 178 -9.19 -13.38 -13.79
C ALA A 178 -10.02 -12.61 -14.82
N ASP A 179 -9.64 -12.60 -16.10
CA ASP A 179 -10.34 -11.83 -17.13
C ASP A 179 -11.72 -12.37 -17.46
N GLU A 180 -11.92 -13.68 -17.26
CA GLU A 180 -13.20 -14.36 -17.46
C GLU A 180 -14.24 -14.00 -16.37
N LEU A 181 -13.78 -13.48 -15.23
CA LEU A 181 -14.67 -13.09 -14.14
C LEU A 181 -15.62 -11.98 -14.60
N ILE A 182 -16.93 -12.21 -14.44
CA ILE A 182 -17.95 -11.21 -14.70
C ILE A 182 -18.20 -10.42 -13.42
N LEU A 183 -18.07 -9.10 -13.51
CA LEU A 183 -18.37 -8.17 -12.42
C LEU A 183 -19.83 -7.72 -12.58
N ASP A 184 -20.72 -8.43 -11.92
CA ASP A 184 -22.16 -8.17 -11.90
C ASP A 184 -22.55 -7.67 -10.51
N ASP A 185 -23.15 -6.48 -10.43
CA ASP A 185 -23.54 -5.82 -9.18
C ASP A 185 -24.87 -6.31 -8.61
N GLU A 186 -25.66 -7.07 -9.38
CA GLU A 186 -26.81 -7.82 -8.85
C GLU A 186 -26.33 -9.04 -8.04
N ILE A 187 -25.21 -9.65 -8.44
CA ILE A 187 -24.63 -10.83 -7.78
C ILE A 187 -23.62 -10.43 -6.70
N LEU A 188 -22.67 -9.56 -7.05
CA LEU A 188 -21.60 -9.08 -6.17
C LEU A 188 -22.03 -7.73 -5.58
N THR A 189 -22.87 -7.79 -4.55
CA THR A 189 -23.55 -6.61 -3.99
C THR A 189 -22.58 -5.54 -3.47
N ILE A 190 -21.35 -5.92 -3.08
CA ILE A 190 -20.27 -4.98 -2.72
C ILE A 190 -19.97 -3.97 -3.82
N LEU A 191 -20.19 -4.31 -5.09
CA LEU A 191 -19.98 -3.38 -6.21
C LEU A 191 -20.89 -2.15 -6.12
N ASN A 192 -22.10 -2.28 -5.57
CA ASN A 192 -23.00 -1.16 -5.37
C ASN A 192 -22.44 -0.19 -4.33
N GLU A 193 -21.96 -0.73 -3.20
CA GLU A 193 -21.33 0.06 -2.13
C GLU A 193 -20.06 0.77 -2.65
N LEU A 194 -19.23 0.06 -3.42
CA LEU A 194 -18.04 0.64 -4.04
C LEU A 194 -18.37 1.77 -5.01
N LYS A 195 -19.39 1.59 -5.85
CA LYS A 195 -19.84 2.65 -6.77
C LYS A 195 -20.36 3.87 -6.02
N ILE A 196 -21.13 3.66 -4.95
CA ILE A 196 -21.63 4.75 -4.09
C ILE A 196 -20.45 5.51 -3.48
N LEU A 197 -19.51 4.81 -2.84
CA LEU A 197 -18.33 5.44 -2.23
C LEU A 197 -17.43 6.15 -3.23
N TYR A 198 -17.25 5.57 -4.42
CA TYR A 198 -16.45 6.18 -5.49
C TYR A 198 -17.08 7.47 -6.01
N HIS A 199 -18.41 7.54 -6.07
CA HIS A 199 -19.14 8.72 -6.53
C HIS A 199 -19.50 9.71 -5.41
N ASP A 200 -19.23 9.34 -4.16
CA ASP A 200 -19.51 10.15 -2.97
C ASP A 200 -18.81 11.52 -3.08
N ASP A 201 -19.50 12.56 -2.61
CA ASP A 201 -18.99 13.91 -2.67
C ASP A 201 -17.75 14.09 -1.79
N ILE A 202 -17.58 13.30 -0.73
CA ILE A 202 -16.37 13.27 0.09
C ILE A 202 -15.19 12.78 -0.74
N HIS A 203 -15.32 11.65 -1.44
CA HIS A 203 -14.24 11.13 -2.29
C HIS A 203 -13.89 12.15 -3.40
N ARG A 204 -14.91 12.77 -4.01
CA ARG A 204 -14.70 13.85 -4.98
C ARG A 204 -14.00 15.06 -4.36
N HIS A 205 -14.35 15.44 -3.13
CA HIS A 205 -13.81 16.60 -2.43
C HIS A 205 -12.38 16.37 -1.95
N MET A 206 -12.05 15.14 -1.53
CA MET A 206 -10.68 14.73 -1.25
C MET A 206 -9.77 14.97 -2.46
N GLY A 207 -10.29 14.77 -3.67
CA GLY A 207 -9.54 15.03 -4.92
C GLY A 207 -8.41 14.03 -5.17
N TYR A 208 -8.40 12.91 -4.43
CA TYR A 208 -7.40 11.85 -4.58
C TYR A 208 -7.75 10.97 -5.78
N PRO A 209 -6.78 10.54 -6.59
CA PRO A 209 -7.03 9.68 -7.75
C PRO A 209 -7.21 8.20 -7.34
N LEU A 210 -8.03 7.89 -6.34
CA LEU A 210 -8.32 6.51 -5.98
C LEU A 210 -9.23 5.87 -7.03
N GLN A 211 -8.90 4.65 -7.45
CA GLN A 211 -9.70 3.86 -8.36
C GLN A 211 -10.59 2.90 -7.56
N LEU A 212 -11.59 2.29 -8.19
CA LEU A 212 -12.52 1.39 -7.50
C LEU A 212 -11.82 0.26 -6.72
N HIS A 213 -10.74 -0.31 -7.25
CA HIS A 213 -10.00 -1.35 -6.55
C HIS A 213 -9.19 -0.79 -5.36
N HIS A 214 -8.73 0.46 -5.40
CA HIS A 214 -8.10 1.12 -4.26
C HIS A 214 -9.09 1.32 -3.11
N ILE A 215 -10.30 1.80 -3.42
CA ILE A 215 -11.37 1.93 -2.43
C ILE A 215 -11.74 0.56 -1.86
N CYS A 216 -11.80 -0.45 -2.72
CA CYS A 216 -12.15 -1.80 -2.33
C CYS A 216 -11.15 -2.44 -1.35
N VAL A 217 -9.85 -2.33 -1.59
CA VAL A 217 -8.86 -2.86 -0.64
C VAL A 217 -8.89 -2.13 0.70
N ILE A 218 -9.18 -0.83 0.71
CA ILE A 218 -9.34 -0.06 1.95
C ILE A 218 -10.53 -0.59 2.76
N LEU A 219 -11.67 -0.87 2.12
CA LEU A 219 -12.84 -1.43 2.81
C LEU A 219 -12.59 -2.83 3.38
N PHE A 220 -11.85 -3.66 2.66
CA PHE A 220 -11.55 -5.04 3.07
C PHE A 220 -10.39 -5.16 4.05
N TYR A 221 -9.63 -4.09 4.26
CA TYR A 221 -8.43 -4.10 5.08
C TYR A 221 -8.68 -4.60 6.51
N ASP A 222 -9.81 -4.21 7.10
CA ASP A 222 -10.16 -4.61 8.48
C ASP A 222 -10.63 -6.08 8.59
N GLN A 223 -11.01 -6.69 7.47
CA GLN A 223 -11.60 -8.04 7.44
C GLN A 223 -10.57 -9.13 7.16
N ILE A 224 -9.47 -8.81 6.46
CA ILE A 224 -8.50 -9.80 6.00
C ILE A 224 -7.37 -9.96 7.02
N GLN A 225 -7.20 -11.18 7.53
CA GLN A 225 -6.00 -11.53 8.31
C GLN A 225 -4.75 -11.39 7.43
N PHE A 226 -3.81 -10.53 7.83
CA PHE A 226 -2.51 -10.33 7.17
C PHE A 226 -1.79 -11.64 6.87
N ARG A 227 -1.99 -12.16 5.66
CA ARG A 227 -1.35 -13.37 5.12
C ARG A 227 -0.81 -13.02 3.74
N HIS A 228 0.18 -12.14 3.70
CA HIS A 228 0.70 -11.52 2.48
C HIS A 228 0.93 -12.48 1.30
N TYR A 229 1.42 -13.69 1.57
CA TYR A 229 1.65 -14.70 0.54
C TYR A 229 0.38 -15.22 -0.16
N LYS A 230 -0.80 -15.05 0.44
CA LYS A 230 -2.11 -15.40 -0.14
C LYS A 230 -2.75 -14.25 -0.90
N TRP A 231 -2.29 -13.03 -0.65
CA TRP A 231 -2.95 -11.79 -1.03
C TRP A 231 -2.04 -10.85 -1.84
N PRO A 232 -1.26 -11.35 -2.82
CA PRO A 232 -0.30 -10.53 -3.55
C PRO A 232 -0.94 -9.32 -4.26
N TYR A 233 -2.12 -9.48 -4.89
CA TYR A 233 -2.77 -8.37 -5.58
C TYR A 233 -3.41 -7.40 -4.59
N PHE A 234 -4.06 -7.92 -3.55
CA PHE A 234 -4.62 -7.10 -2.48
C PHE A 234 -3.55 -6.23 -1.82
N ASP A 235 -2.40 -6.81 -1.43
CA ASP A 235 -1.30 -6.09 -0.81
C ASP A 235 -0.73 -5.03 -1.76
N GLN A 236 -0.58 -5.36 -3.04
CA GLN A 236 -0.11 -4.41 -4.05
C GLN A 236 -1.05 -3.21 -4.17
N PHE A 237 -2.35 -3.46 -4.37
CA PHE A 237 -3.34 -2.39 -4.50
C PHE A 237 -3.50 -1.59 -3.22
N LEU A 238 -3.34 -2.22 -2.05
CA LEU A 238 -3.37 -1.53 -0.76
C LEU A 238 -2.15 -0.61 -0.61
N CYS A 239 -0.96 -1.09 -0.95
CA CYS A 239 0.24 -0.26 -0.98
C CYS A 239 0.07 0.92 -1.95
N ASP A 240 -0.49 0.69 -3.14
CA ASP A 240 -0.78 1.75 -4.11
C ASP A 240 -1.79 2.77 -3.55
N ALA A 241 -2.87 2.30 -2.92
CA ALA A 241 -3.87 3.16 -2.28
C ALA A 241 -3.26 4.02 -1.16
N ILE A 242 -2.48 3.42 -0.27
CA ILE A 242 -1.77 4.13 0.81
C ILE A 242 -0.78 5.15 0.22
N ASN A 243 -0.05 4.79 -0.83
CA ASN A 243 0.88 5.70 -1.48
C ASN A 243 0.18 6.88 -2.14
N ILE A 244 -1.00 6.66 -2.74
CA ILE A 244 -1.84 7.75 -3.25
C ILE A 244 -2.26 8.63 -2.08
N LEU A 245 -2.94 8.07 -1.07
CA LEU A 245 -3.41 8.82 0.09
C LEU A 245 -2.29 9.65 0.73
N HIS A 246 -1.13 9.04 0.97
CA HIS A 246 0.03 9.70 1.56
C HIS A 246 0.49 10.97 0.81
N ARG A 247 0.34 11.02 -0.52
CA ARG A 247 0.74 12.18 -1.33
C ARG A 247 -0.22 13.36 -1.21
N TYR A 248 -1.47 13.10 -0.84
CA TYR A 248 -2.51 14.12 -0.81
C TYR A 248 -3.04 14.41 0.60
N GLU A 249 -2.80 13.52 1.55
CA GLU A 249 -3.21 13.69 2.94
C GLU A 249 -2.46 14.86 3.60
N LYS A 250 -3.24 15.69 4.29
CA LYS A 250 -2.70 16.68 5.21
C LYS A 250 -2.10 15.95 6.41
N ARG A 251 -0.86 16.29 6.75
CA ARG A 251 -0.16 15.71 7.91
C ARG A 251 -0.48 16.54 9.14
N GLU A 252 -1.22 15.96 10.07
CA GLU A 252 -1.69 16.65 11.26
C GLU A 252 -1.14 16.02 12.54
N GLU A 253 -0.86 16.84 13.54
CA GLU A 253 -0.38 16.38 14.84
C GLU A 253 -1.54 15.83 15.66
N THR A 254 -1.33 14.65 16.25
CA THR A 254 -2.30 14.03 17.16
C THR A 254 -1.57 13.55 18.41
N GLU A 255 -2.05 14.00 19.58
CA GLU A 255 -1.63 13.46 20.88
C GLU A 255 -2.34 12.14 21.16
N MET A 256 -2.19 11.17 20.24
CA MET A 256 -2.73 9.84 20.44
C MET A 256 -1.63 8.93 20.98
N GLU A 257 -1.86 8.40 22.19
CA GLU A 257 -0.98 7.37 22.75
C GLU A 257 -1.28 6.02 22.09
N LEU A 258 -0.29 5.49 21.39
CA LEU A 258 -0.38 4.19 20.75
C LEU A 258 0.41 3.16 21.54
N TYR A 259 -0.27 2.07 21.92
CA TYR A 259 0.34 0.96 22.64
C TYR A 259 0.50 -0.23 21.70
N CYS A 260 1.75 -0.66 21.47
CA CYS A 260 2.01 -1.96 20.86
C CYS A 260 2.73 -2.91 21.83
N GLY A 261 2.16 -4.10 21.99
CA GLY A 261 2.81 -5.21 22.69
C GLY A 261 3.88 -5.88 21.82
N LEU A 262 5.14 -5.65 22.17
CA LEU A 262 6.28 -6.35 21.56
C LEU A 262 6.38 -7.78 22.08
N LYS A 263 6.15 -8.77 21.20
CA LYS A 263 6.22 -10.19 21.58
C LYS A 263 7.65 -10.71 21.45
N ARG A 264 8.22 -11.17 22.58
CA ARG A 264 9.55 -11.83 22.66
C ARG A 264 10.73 -10.95 22.26
N VAL A 265 10.56 -9.63 22.24
CA VAL A 265 11.69 -8.71 22.10
C VAL A 265 11.98 -8.09 23.46
N ARG A 266 13.25 -8.15 23.87
CA ARG A 266 13.78 -7.39 24.99
C ARG A 266 14.69 -6.35 24.38
N LEU A 267 14.33 -5.08 24.52
CA LEU A 267 15.19 -3.97 24.14
C LEU A 267 16.25 -3.84 25.23
N GLU A 268 17.53 -4.00 24.89
CA GLU A 268 18.63 -3.85 25.84
C GLU A 268 18.99 -2.37 26.02
N ASN A 269 18.90 -1.59 24.94
CA ASN A 269 19.10 -0.15 24.95
C ASN A 269 18.10 0.54 24.01
N ILE A 270 16.99 1.03 24.59
CA ILE A 270 15.91 1.71 23.87
C ILE A 270 16.43 2.89 23.04
N GLU A 271 17.37 3.70 23.54
CA GLU A 271 17.86 4.89 22.82
C GLU A 271 18.71 4.56 21.59
N LYS A 272 19.36 3.39 21.57
CA LYS A 272 20.12 2.90 20.41
C LYS A 272 19.28 2.09 19.44
N GLU A 273 18.31 1.34 19.97
CA GLU A 273 17.48 0.41 19.20
C GLU A 273 16.20 1.07 18.65
N ILE A 274 15.73 2.14 19.29
CA ILE A 274 14.58 2.94 18.89
C ILE A 274 15.05 4.38 18.68
N LYS A 275 15.11 4.79 17.42
CA LYS A 275 15.32 6.20 17.07
C LYS A 275 14.01 6.94 17.33
N SER A 276 14.00 7.87 18.28
CA SER A 276 12.87 8.78 18.49
C SER A 276 12.58 9.50 17.16
N GLY A 277 11.37 9.34 16.64
CA GLY A 277 11.03 9.82 15.31
C GLY A 277 9.98 8.93 14.66
N ASN A 278 10.16 8.66 13.37
CA ASN A 278 9.10 8.14 12.50
C ASN A 278 8.93 6.63 12.59
N PHE A 279 7.70 6.16 12.35
CA PHE A 279 7.44 4.76 12.06
C PHE A 279 8.05 4.37 10.71
N ILE A 280 8.68 3.20 10.65
CA ILE A 280 9.31 2.65 9.43
C ILE A 280 8.28 1.86 8.59
N SER A 281 7.08 1.62 9.14
CA SER A 281 5.93 0.99 8.49
C SER A 281 4.63 1.72 8.78
N HIS A 282 3.62 1.49 7.94
CA HIS A 282 2.24 1.85 8.22
C HIS A 282 1.76 1.23 9.54
N VAL A 283 1.09 2.04 10.36
CA VAL A 283 0.48 1.61 11.62
C VAL A 283 -1.00 1.88 11.51
N SER A 284 -1.81 0.82 11.39
CA SER A 284 -3.26 0.96 11.49
C SER A 284 -3.65 0.99 12.97
N THR A 285 -4.53 1.93 13.29
CA THR A 285 -5.05 2.14 14.64
C THR A 285 -6.55 2.35 14.55
N SER A 286 -7.31 1.51 15.23
CA SER A 286 -8.74 1.70 15.46
C SER A 286 -8.95 2.25 16.88
N ASP A 287 -9.83 3.24 17.03
CA ASP A 287 -10.32 3.67 18.34
C ASP A 287 -11.45 2.73 18.79
N ASP A 288 -11.08 1.50 19.14
CA ASP A 288 -12.03 0.46 19.61
C ASP A 288 -12.45 0.68 21.08
N ILE A 289 -12.18 1.85 21.68
CA ILE A 289 -12.42 2.15 23.11
C ILE A 289 -13.43 3.31 23.28
N GLN A 290 -14.48 3.36 22.45
CA GLN A 290 -15.68 4.15 22.74
C GLN A 290 -16.92 3.30 22.94
#